data_AF-A0A1U8LP35-F1
#
_entry.id   AF-A0A1U8LP35-F1
#
_cell.length_a   1.000
_cell.length_b   1.000
_cell.length_c   1.000
_cell.angle_alpha   90.00
_cell.angle_beta   90.00
_cell.angle_gamma   90.00
#
_symmetry.space_group_name_H-M   'P 1'
#
loop_
_entity.id
_entity.type
_entity.pdbx_description
1 polymer ?
#
loop_
_entity_poly.entity_id
_entity_poly.type
_entity_poly.pdbx_seq_one_letter_code
_entity_poly.pdbx_strand_id
1 'polypeptide(L)'
;MEGKRTNSSAYDVESNANLHMENSNGSLLKDKKKEGSLRFYKPKFKYIFCDMDGTLLNSKNQVSLTNARALKEASSRGLKIVIATGKVHPAAISVLQMVDLAGKDGIISKHSPGVFLQ
;
A
#
# COMPACT_ATOMS: atom_id res chain seq x y z
N MET A 1 6.84 -43.69 11.45
CA MET A 1 6.15 -42.44 11.82
C MET A 1 6.61 -41.36 10.85
N GLU A 2 5.64 -40.66 10.27
CA GLU A 2 5.73 -39.64 9.23
C GLU A 2 6.78 -38.54 9.50
N GLY A 3 7.29 -37.77 8.55
CA GLY A 3 6.99 -37.58 7.13
C GLY A 3 7.78 -36.37 6.62
N LYS A 4 8.30 -36.43 5.38
CA LYS A 4 8.93 -35.31 4.66
C LYS A 4 7.87 -34.50 3.89
N ARG A 5 8.02 -33.16 3.81
CA ARG A 5 7.49 -32.21 2.78
C ARG A 5 8.02 -30.81 3.15
N THR A 6 8.98 -30.17 2.46
CA THR A 6 9.01 -29.47 1.15
C THR A 6 8.17 -28.19 1.06
N ASN A 7 8.85 -27.08 0.71
CA ASN A 7 8.34 -25.78 0.29
C ASN A 7 7.27 -25.87 -0.81
N SER A 8 6.28 -24.95 -0.82
CA SER A 8 5.96 -24.12 -2.00
C SER A 8 4.84 -23.12 -1.72
N SER A 9 5.05 -21.93 -2.29
CA SER A 9 4.12 -20.83 -2.52
C SER A 9 2.87 -21.27 -3.27
N ALA A 10 1.71 -20.67 -2.96
CA ALA A 10 0.55 -20.65 -3.85
C ALA A 10 0.03 -19.21 -3.94
N TYR A 11 0.37 -18.58 -5.06
CA TYR A 11 -0.35 -17.44 -5.60
C TYR A 11 -1.57 -18.01 -6.31
N ASP A 12 -2.77 -17.67 -5.87
CA ASP A 12 -3.97 -17.89 -6.66
C ASP A 12 -4.39 -16.56 -7.27
N VAL A 13 -4.02 -16.39 -8.54
CA VAL A 13 -4.61 -15.43 -9.46
C VAL A 13 -5.72 -16.18 -10.19
N GLU A 14 -6.97 -15.89 -9.87
CA GLU A 14 -8.09 -16.23 -10.75
C GLU A 14 -8.43 -15.03 -11.62
N SER A 15 -8.31 -15.27 -12.93
CA SER A 15 -8.62 -14.35 -14.01
C SER A 15 -9.90 -14.79 -14.70
N ASN A 16 -10.62 -13.80 -15.22
CA ASN A 16 -11.60 -13.87 -16.31
C ASN A 16 -13.01 -14.40 -16.00
N ALA A 17 -14.01 -13.53 -16.15
CA ALA A 17 -14.80 -13.49 -17.38
C ALA A 17 -15.80 -12.32 -17.38
N ASN A 18 -15.87 -11.63 -18.51
CA ASN A 18 -16.94 -10.70 -18.90
C ASN A 18 -18.33 -11.35 -18.79
N LEU A 19 -19.38 -10.55 -18.56
CA LEU A 19 -20.53 -10.43 -19.48
C LEU A 19 -21.58 -9.42 -18.96
N HIS A 20 -21.83 -8.43 -19.82
CA HIS A 20 -23.12 -7.86 -20.21
C HIS A 20 -24.10 -7.23 -19.20
N MET A 21 -24.48 -6.01 -19.56
CA MET A 21 -25.63 -5.22 -19.11
C MET A 21 -26.96 -5.96 -19.29
N GLU A 22 -27.82 -5.90 -18.29
CA GLU A 22 -29.28 -5.83 -18.47
C GLU A 22 -29.90 -4.76 -17.57
N ASN A 23 -30.66 -3.86 -18.20
CA ASN A 23 -31.57 -2.92 -17.56
C ASN A 23 -32.85 -3.67 -17.14
N SER A 24 -33.28 -3.51 -15.88
CA SER A 24 -34.70 -3.56 -15.56
C SER A 24 -34.99 -2.85 -14.23
N ASN A 25 -35.92 -1.91 -14.31
CA ASN A 25 -36.47 -1.17 -13.18
C ASN A 25 -37.29 -2.13 -12.30
N GLY A 26 -36.79 -2.45 -11.11
CA GLY A 26 -37.47 -3.25 -10.11
C GLY A 26 -37.40 -2.58 -8.75
N SER A 27 -38.49 -1.92 -8.39
CA SER A 27 -38.87 -1.56 -7.02
C SER A 27 -38.69 -2.76 -6.06
N LEU A 28 -38.43 -2.45 -4.79
CA LEU A 28 -38.60 -3.34 -3.63
C LEU A 28 -37.41 -4.21 -3.20
N LEU A 29 -36.39 -3.57 -2.61
CA LEU A 29 -35.77 -4.10 -1.38
C LEU A 29 -35.57 -2.95 -0.39
N LYS A 30 -36.59 -2.76 0.43
CA LYS A 30 -36.57 -2.00 1.67
C LYS A 30 -35.70 -2.72 2.71
N ASP A 31 -34.99 -1.91 3.49
CA ASP A 31 -34.64 -2.16 4.89
C ASP A 31 -33.63 -3.27 5.23
N LYS A 32 -32.36 -3.02 4.88
CA LYS A 32 -31.27 -3.20 5.86
C LYS A 32 -30.38 -1.96 5.83
N LYS A 33 -30.45 -1.20 6.93
CA LYS A 33 -29.56 -0.11 7.37
C LYS A 33 -28.15 -0.25 6.75
N LYS A 34 -27.88 0.44 5.63
CA LYS A 34 -26.50 0.59 5.13
C LYS A 34 -25.82 1.56 6.08
N GLU A 35 -25.13 1.04 7.09
CA GLU A 35 -24.05 1.77 7.76
C GLU A 35 -23.25 2.49 6.69
N GLY A 36 -23.11 3.80 6.88
CA GLY A 36 -22.89 4.77 5.82
C GLY A 36 -21.93 4.25 4.76
N SER A 37 -22.39 4.22 3.51
CA SER A 37 -21.51 4.05 2.35
C SER A 37 -20.32 4.98 2.56
N LEU A 38 -19.17 4.43 2.98
CA LEU A 38 -17.95 5.18 3.14
C LEU A 38 -17.77 5.90 1.81
N ARG A 39 -17.99 7.22 1.80
CA ARG A 39 -17.82 8.00 0.58
C ARG A 39 -16.38 7.77 0.21
N PHE A 40 -16.14 7.07 -0.92
CA PHE A 40 -14.81 6.91 -1.43
C PHE A 40 -14.23 8.31 -1.59
N TYR A 41 -13.32 8.67 -0.68
CA TYR A 41 -12.61 9.92 -0.77
C TYR A 41 -11.73 9.81 -2.00
N LYS A 42 -12.10 10.51 -3.07
CA LYS A 42 -11.25 10.67 -4.24
C LYS A 42 -10.25 11.78 -3.90
N PRO A 43 -8.96 11.46 -3.68
CA PRO A 43 -7.98 12.47 -3.33
C PRO A 43 -7.90 13.51 -4.45
N LYS A 44 -7.93 14.80 -4.08
CA LYS A 44 -7.61 15.89 -5.02
C LYS A 44 -6.10 16.16 -5.11
N PHE A 45 -5.28 15.35 -4.44
CA PHE A 45 -3.83 15.43 -4.45
C PHE A 45 -3.21 14.22 -5.15
N LYS A 46 -1.98 14.38 -5.61
CA LYS A 46 -1.22 13.33 -6.32
C LYS A 46 -0.01 12.82 -5.53
N TYR A 47 0.39 13.52 -4.47
CA TYR A 47 1.58 13.24 -3.69
C TYR A 47 1.25 13.17 -2.21
N ILE A 48 1.92 12.27 -1.50
CA ILE A 48 1.98 12.24 -0.03
C ILE A 48 3.45 12.34 0.35
N PHE A 49 3.80 13.36 1.11
CA PHE A 49 5.13 13.48 1.71
C PHE A 49 5.08 12.86 3.09
N CYS A 50 6.02 11.96 3.39
CA CYS A 50 6.04 11.21 4.64
C CYS A 50 7.41 11.32 5.29
N ASP A 51 7.42 11.86 6.51
CA ASP A 51 8.58 11.77 7.38
C ASP A 51 8.74 10.36 7.96
N MET A 52 9.96 10.03 8.36
CA MET A 52 10.30 8.74 8.94
C MET A 52 10.28 8.79 10.47
N ASP A 53 11.11 9.61 11.09
CA ASP A 53 11.33 9.59 12.54
C ASP A 53 10.16 10.22 13.31
N GLY A 54 9.58 9.49 14.25
CA GLY A 54 8.40 9.97 14.97
C GLY A 54 7.11 10.01 14.12
N THR A 55 7.18 9.55 12.86
CA THR A 55 6.05 9.49 11.93
C THR A 55 5.85 8.05 11.42
N LEU A 56 6.65 7.61 10.43
CA LEU A 56 6.52 6.28 9.85
C LEU A 56 7.13 5.18 10.74
N LEU A 57 8.22 5.52 11.44
CA LEU A 57 8.98 4.62 12.27
C LEU A 57 8.43 4.59 13.70
N ASN A 58 8.34 3.38 14.25
CA ASN A 58 8.05 3.19 15.67
C ASN A 58 9.29 3.45 16.55
N SER A 59 9.15 3.29 17.86
CA SER A 59 10.25 3.46 18.84
C SER A 59 11.41 2.47 18.67
N LYS A 60 11.26 1.44 17.83
CA LYS A 60 12.32 0.50 17.45
C LYS A 60 12.98 0.84 16.11
N ASN A 61 12.70 2.02 15.55
CA ASN A 61 13.16 2.47 14.24
C ASN A 61 12.72 1.55 13.09
N GLN A 62 11.54 0.94 13.21
CA GLN A 62 10.99 0.01 12.21
C GLN A 62 9.67 0.54 11.64
N VAL A 63 9.44 0.26 10.37
CA VAL A 63 8.12 0.44 9.77
C VAL A 63 7.22 -0.72 10.21
N SER A 64 6.05 -0.41 10.75
CA SER A 64 5.08 -1.45 11.09
C SER A 64 4.48 -2.06 9.82
N LEU A 65 4.03 -3.32 9.91
CA LEU A 65 3.36 -3.97 8.78
C LEU A 65 2.10 -3.21 8.34
N THR A 66 1.37 -2.62 9.28
CA THR A 66 0.19 -1.80 9.01
C THR A 66 0.56 -0.55 8.20
N ASN A 67 1.62 0.17 8.59
CA ASN A 67 2.07 1.35 7.86
C ASN A 67 2.56 0.96 6.46
N ALA A 68 3.31 -0.13 6.33
CA ALA A 68 3.77 -0.60 5.02
C ALA A 68 2.61 -0.94 4.09
N ARG A 69 1.57 -1.62 4.59
CA ARG A 69 0.35 -1.92 3.83
C ARG A 69 -0.39 -0.65 3.41
N ALA A 70 -0.55 0.31 4.31
CA ALA A 70 -1.22 1.58 4.00
C ALA A 70 -0.49 2.36 2.89
N LEU A 71 0.85 2.38 2.94
CA LEU A 71 1.66 3.01 1.90
C LEU A 71 1.55 2.28 0.54
N LYS A 72 1.61 0.93 0.54
CA LYS A 72 1.39 0.13 -0.68
C LYS A 72 -0.01 0.36 -1.27
N GLU A 73 -1.03 0.41 -0.42
CA GLU A 73 -2.40 0.67 -0.84
C GLU A 73 -2.55 2.08 -1.45
N ALA A 74 -2.01 3.12 -0.79
CA ALA A 74 -2.02 4.47 -1.31
C ALA A 74 -1.30 4.55 -2.68
N SER A 75 -0.15 3.88 -2.81
CA SER A 75 0.58 3.78 -4.08
C SER A 75 -0.25 3.07 -5.15
N SER A 76 -0.92 1.96 -4.82
CA SER A 76 -1.78 1.22 -5.76
C SER A 76 -2.98 2.04 -6.26
N ARG A 77 -3.42 3.03 -5.47
CA ARG A 77 -4.48 3.99 -5.82
C ARG A 77 -3.98 5.15 -6.69
N GLY A 78 -2.71 5.13 -7.11
CA GLY A 78 -2.11 6.12 -7.99
C GLY A 78 -1.53 7.35 -7.29
N LEU A 79 -1.38 7.31 -5.96
CA LEU A 79 -0.73 8.38 -5.20
C LEU A 79 0.78 8.14 -5.17
N LYS A 80 1.57 9.18 -5.43
CA LYS A 80 3.02 9.11 -5.30
C LYS A 80 3.43 9.39 -3.86
N ILE A 81 4.05 8.40 -3.21
CA ILE A 81 4.64 8.59 -1.88
C ILE A 81 6.06 9.14 -2.06
N VAL A 82 6.39 10.21 -1.33
CA VAL A 82 7.71 10.84 -1.32
C VAL A 82 8.23 10.79 0.11
N ILE A 83 9.42 10.23 0.30
CA ILE A 83 10.07 10.19 1.61
C ILE A 83 10.76 11.53 1.87
N ALA A 84 10.46 12.14 3.02
CA ALA A 84 11.00 13.43 3.42
C ALA A 84 11.53 13.33 4.85
N THR A 85 12.81 13.01 4.99
CA THR A 85 13.42 12.66 6.28
C THR A 85 14.76 13.37 6.47
N GLY A 86 15.13 13.61 7.73
CA GLY A 86 16.49 13.99 8.11
C GLY A 86 17.52 12.85 7.98
N LYS A 87 17.16 11.65 7.52
CA LYS A 87 18.13 10.59 7.24
C LYS A 87 18.84 10.81 5.91
N VAL A 88 20.11 10.42 5.83
CA VAL A 88 20.80 10.27 4.54
C VAL A 88 20.10 9.21 3.69
N HIS A 89 20.09 9.41 2.38
CA HIS A 89 19.31 8.60 1.45
C HIS A 89 19.53 7.07 1.58
N PRO A 90 20.78 6.55 1.70
CA PRO A 90 21.00 5.11 1.87
C PRO A 90 20.39 4.52 3.16
N ALA A 91 20.34 5.31 4.23
CA ALA A 91 19.75 4.87 5.50
C ALA A 91 18.23 4.76 5.38
N ALA A 92 17.58 5.72 4.72
CA ALA A 92 16.15 5.67 4.43
C ALA A 92 15.79 4.44 3.58
N ILE A 93 16.56 4.17 2.51
CA ILE A 93 16.39 2.99 1.66
C ILE A 93 16.52 1.70 2.48
N SER A 94 17.54 1.59 3.33
CA SER A 94 17.79 0.37 4.11
C SER A 94 16.62 0.03 5.04
N VAL A 95 16.03 1.02 5.69
CA VAL A 95 14.88 0.81 6.58
C VAL A 95 13.63 0.38 5.79
N LEU A 96 13.38 1.01 4.64
CA LEU A 96 12.21 0.70 3.80
C LEU A 96 12.36 -0.61 3.01
N GLN A 97 13.58 -1.06 2.76
CA GLN A 97 13.87 -2.37 2.15
C GLN A 97 13.37 -3.52 3.02
N MET A 98 13.45 -3.38 4.35
CA MET A 98 13.02 -4.42 5.30
C MET A 98 11.53 -4.76 5.23
N VAL A 99 10.72 -3.87 4.63
CA VAL A 99 9.27 -4.04 4.45
C VAL A 99 8.87 -4.03 2.97
N ASP A 100 9.83 -4.28 2.07
CA ASP A 100 9.59 -4.38 0.63
C ASP A 100 8.91 -3.10 0.07
N LEU A 101 9.38 -1.94 0.54
CA LEU A 101 9.00 -0.62 0.03
C LEU A 101 10.13 0.06 -0.74
N ALA A 102 11.31 -0.56 -0.79
CA ALA A 102 12.44 -0.08 -1.57
C ALA A 102 12.70 -0.97 -2.80
N GLY A 103 13.18 -0.36 -3.88
CA GLY A 103 13.49 -1.06 -5.13
C GLY A 103 13.01 -0.30 -6.36
N LYS A 104 13.20 -0.87 -7.55
CA LYS A 104 12.82 -0.25 -8.83
C LYS A 104 11.34 0.15 -8.87
N ASP A 105 10.49 -0.72 -8.34
CA ASP A 105 9.02 -0.54 -8.31
C ASP A 105 8.52 -0.21 -6.89
N GLY A 106 9.45 0.11 -5.97
CA GLY A 106 9.15 0.52 -4.61
C GLY A 106 8.79 2.00 -4.50
N ILE A 107 8.47 2.42 -3.27
CA ILE A 107 8.26 3.82 -2.92
C ILE A 107 9.56 4.62 -2.96
N ILE A 108 10.67 3.98 -2.57
CA ILE A 108 11.99 4.60 -2.55
C ILE A 108 12.99 3.76 -3.37
N SER A 109 13.89 4.43 -4.09
CA SER A 109 14.99 3.82 -4.81
C SER A 109 16.16 4.79 -4.87
N LYS A 110 17.31 4.36 -5.40
CA LYS A 110 18.48 5.24 -5.59
C LYS A 110 18.18 6.52 -6.39
N HIS A 111 17.12 6.52 -7.21
CA HIS A 111 16.76 7.62 -8.10
C HIS A 111 15.38 8.21 -7.80
N SER A 112 14.71 7.75 -6.73
CA SER A 112 13.40 8.30 -6.36
C SER A 112 13.54 9.73 -5.83
N PRO A 113 12.58 10.63 -6.11
CA PRO A 113 12.55 11.94 -5.48
C PRO A 113 12.36 11.81 -3.96
N GLY A 114 12.91 12.75 -3.21
CA GLY A 114 12.73 12.84 -1.76
C GLY A 114 13.51 13.99 -1.16
N VAL A 115 13.30 14.22 0.14
CA VAL A 115 14.06 15.18 0.93
C VAL A 115 14.91 14.37 1.91
N PHE A 116 16.23 14.51 1.81
CA PHE A 116 17.22 13.78 2.58
C PHE A 116 18.29 14.75 3.05
N LEU A 117 18.98 14.44 4.14
CA LEU A 117 20.24 15.13 4.43
C LEU A 117 21.30 14.78 3.36
N GLN A 118 22.03 15.81 2.93
CA GLN A 118 23.17 15.71 2.01
C GLN A 118 24.45 15.35 2.75
#